data_AF-A0A959YDD3-F1
#
_entry.id   AF-A0A959YDD3-F1
#
_cell.length_a   1.000
_cell.length_b   1.000
_cell.length_c   1.000
_cell.angle_alpha   90.00
_cell.angle_beta   90.00
_cell.angle_gamma   90.00
#
_symmetry.space_group_name_H-M   'P 1'
#
loop_
_entity.id
_entity.type
_entity.pdbx_description
1 polymer ?
#
loop_
_entity_poly.entity_id
_entity_poly.type
_entity_poly.pdbx_seq_one_letter_code
_entity_poly.pdbx_strand_id
1 'polypeptide(L)'
;DAPFFGYDRGTGTEVPTGTPGSITVMAVDNLPCELPRDASESFANDLYERVLPALLGDDPSGMIDRATIARDGALTGPYTYLAEYAGSNMSDALNDD
;
A
#
# COMPACT_ATOMS: atom_id res chain seq x y z
N ASP A 1 -13.97 8.01 -9.03
CA ASP A 1 -13.50 9.01 -10.01
C ASP A 1 -13.58 8.50 -11.43
N ALA A 2 -13.69 9.42 -12.40
CA ALA A 2 -13.62 9.06 -13.81
C ALA A 2 -12.13 8.89 -14.19
N PRO A 3 -11.72 7.75 -14.79
CA PRO A 3 -10.32 7.47 -15.08
C PRO A 3 -9.71 8.37 -16.14
N PHE A 4 -10.49 9.27 -16.73
CA PHE A 4 -10.08 10.23 -17.74
C PHE A 4 -10.65 11.60 -17.43
N PHE A 5 -9.79 12.61 -17.38
CA PHE A 5 -10.18 14.03 -17.37
C PHE A 5 -9.23 14.84 -18.25
N GLY A 6 -9.67 16.01 -18.70
CA GLY A 6 -8.80 16.99 -19.35
C GLY A 6 -8.19 17.93 -18.31
N TYR A 7 -6.99 18.43 -18.55
CA TYR A 7 -6.32 19.42 -17.72
C TYR A 7 -5.98 20.65 -18.57
N ASP A 8 -6.53 21.81 -18.19
CA ASP A 8 -6.19 23.08 -18.82
C ASP A 8 -4.98 23.70 -18.12
N ARG A 9 -3.88 23.87 -18.86
CA ARG A 9 -2.62 24.42 -18.34
C ARG A 9 -2.69 25.91 -18.05
N GLY A 10 -3.58 26.65 -18.72
CA GLY A 10 -3.73 28.09 -18.56
C GLY A 10 -4.47 28.45 -17.27
N THR A 11 -5.48 27.67 -16.92
CA THR A 11 -6.28 27.87 -15.69
C THR A 11 -5.82 26.98 -14.53
N GLY A 12 -5.11 25.88 -14.82
CA GLY A 12 -4.68 24.90 -13.82
C GLY A 12 -5.80 24.00 -13.31
N THR A 13 -6.91 23.90 -14.04
CA THR A 13 -8.13 23.20 -13.60
C THR A 13 -8.46 21.99 -14.46
N GLU A 14 -9.20 21.05 -13.88
CA GLU A 14 -9.80 19.94 -14.63
C GLU A 14 -10.92 20.45 -15.56
N VAL A 15 -10.96 19.90 -16.77
CA VAL A 15 -11.94 20.17 -17.82
C VAL A 15 -12.44 18.86 -18.42
N PRO A 16 -13.56 18.85 -19.16
CA PRO A 16 -14.02 17.64 -19.83
C PRO A 16 -12.96 17.05 -20.77
N THR A 17 -12.83 15.72 -20.76
CA THR A 17 -11.90 14.98 -21.63
C THR A 17 -12.13 15.33 -23.10
N GLY A 18 -11.06 15.59 -23.85
CA GLY A 18 -11.14 15.96 -25.26
C GLY A 18 -11.39 17.45 -25.53
N THR A 19 -11.37 18.30 -24.50
CA THR A 19 -11.42 19.75 -24.68
C THR A 19 -10.22 20.22 -25.52
N PRO A 20 -10.42 20.95 -26.65
CA PRO A 20 -9.33 21.41 -27.50
C PRO A 20 -8.32 22.25 -26.72
N GLY A 21 -7.04 21.90 -26.79
CA GLY A 21 -5.96 22.58 -26.07
C GLY A 21 -5.74 22.11 -24.62
N SER A 22 -6.56 21.18 -24.10
CA SER A 22 -6.35 20.52 -22.81
C SER A 22 -5.49 19.27 -22.93
N ILE A 23 -4.86 18.85 -21.82
CA ILE A 23 -4.14 17.58 -21.71
C ILE A 23 -5.08 16.51 -21.16
N THR A 24 -5.27 15.40 -21.87
CA THR A 24 -5.97 14.24 -21.30
C THR A 24 -5.09 13.54 -20.27
N VAL A 25 -5.57 13.44 -19.04
CA VAL A 25 -4.96 12.69 -17.94
C VAL A 25 -5.74 11.40 -17.75
N MET A 26 -5.00 10.29 -17.69
CA MET A 26 -5.55 8.97 -17.38
C MET A 26 -5.12 8.58 -15.97
N ALA A 27 -6.00 8.75 -14.99
CA ALA A 27 -5.74 8.48 -13.57
C ALA A 27 -6.34 7.11 -13.19
N VAL A 28 -5.74 6.06 -13.74
CA VAL A 28 -6.16 4.67 -13.47
C VAL A 28 -5.33 4.15 -12.31
N ASP A 29 -5.93 4.09 -11.12
CA ASP A 29 -5.24 3.78 -9.85
C ASP A 29 -5.00 2.27 -9.59
N ASN A 30 -5.21 1.39 -10.58
CA ASN A 30 -5.11 -0.07 -10.40
C ASN A 30 -4.09 -0.77 -11.34
N LEU A 31 -3.03 -0.07 -11.75
CA LEU A 31 -1.92 -0.62 -12.55
C LEU A 31 -0.90 -1.47 -11.75
N PRO A 32 -1.37 -2.42 -10.91
CA PRO A 32 -0.79 -3.77 -10.92
C PRO A 32 -1.70 -4.81 -11.61
N CYS A 33 -2.98 -4.48 -11.83
CA CYS A 33 -4.02 -5.42 -12.26
C CYS A 33 -4.25 -5.50 -13.77
N GLU A 34 -3.57 -4.68 -14.59
CA GLU A 34 -3.71 -4.75 -16.06
C GLU A 34 -3.00 -5.97 -16.67
N LEU A 35 -1.99 -6.52 -15.98
CA LEU A 35 -1.36 -7.81 -16.28
C LEU A 35 -1.33 -8.66 -15.00
N PRO A 36 -2.50 -9.16 -14.55
CA PRO A 36 -2.61 -9.82 -13.24
C PRO A 36 -1.74 -11.07 -13.15
N ARG A 37 -1.44 -11.71 -14.28
CA ARG A 37 -0.53 -12.86 -14.37
C ARG A 37 0.91 -12.44 -14.08
N ASP A 38 1.41 -11.44 -14.78
CA ASP A 38 2.81 -11.01 -14.69
C ASP A 38 3.12 -10.41 -13.30
N ALA A 39 2.18 -9.61 -12.76
CA ALA A 39 2.31 -9.08 -11.40
C ALA A 39 2.29 -10.20 -10.34
N SER A 40 1.43 -11.21 -10.50
CA SER A 40 1.37 -12.35 -9.58
C SER A 40 2.64 -13.20 -9.65
N GLU A 41 3.18 -13.43 -10.85
CA GLU A 41 4.42 -14.19 -11.05
C GLU A 41 5.63 -13.46 -10.46
N SER A 42 5.76 -12.16 -10.73
CA SER A 42 6.82 -11.33 -10.14
C SER A 42 6.73 -11.31 -8.62
N PHE A 43 5.53 -11.13 -8.06
CA PHE A 43 5.33 -11.14 -6.61
C PHE A 43 5.67 -12.51 -6.00
N ALA A 44 5.25 -13.60 -6.63
CA ALA A 44 5.53 -14.95 -6.15
C ALA A 44 7.03 -15.26 -6.15
N ASN A 45 7.74 -14.84 -7.21
CA ASN A 45 9.20 -15.00 -7.30
C ASN A 45 9.91 -14.19 -6.22
N ASP A 46 9.54 -12.92 -6.00
CA ASP A 46 10.13 -12.10 -4.95
C ASP A 46 9.84 -12.66 -3.55
N LEU A 47 8.62 -13.14 -3.30
CA LEU A 47 8.25 -13.79 -2.05
C LEU A 47 9.10 -15.04 -1.81
N TYR A 48 9.25 -15.89 -2.83
CA TYR A 48 10.01 -17.13 -2.72
C TYR A 48 11.51 -16.89 -2.54
N GLU A 49 12.11 -16.00 -3.33
CA GLU A 49 13.56 -15.79 -3.34
C GLU A 49 14.05 -14.93 -2.17
N ARG A 50 13.26 -13.94 -1.75
CA ARG A 50 13.71 -12.94 -0.76
C ARG A 50 13.06 -13.13 0.60
N VAL A 51 11.76 -13.41 0.64
CA VAL A 51 10.99 -13.40 1.90
C VAL A 51 11.05 -14.74 2.60
N LEU A 52 10.80 -15.86 1.90
CA LEU A 52 10.75 -17.19 2.53
C LEU A 52 12.05 -17.59 3.23
N PRO A 53 13.27 -17.33 2.70
CA PRO A 53 14.50 -17.68 3.38
C PRO A 53 14.65 -16.96 4.73
N ALA A 54 14.32 -15.66 4.78
CA ALA A 54 14.37 -14.87 6.00
C ALA A 54 13.22 -15.20 6.97
N LEU A 55 12.07 -15.62 6.45
CA LEU A 55 10.91 -15.99 7.25
C LEU A 55 11.07 -17.33 7.96
N LEU A 56 11.69 -18.31 7.30
CA LEU A 56 11.83 -19.68 7.82
C LEU A 56 13.21 -19.95 8.44
N GLY A 57 14.21 -19.15 8.08
CA GLY A 57 15.57 -19.25 8.57
C GLY A 57 15.97 -18.03 9.37
N ASP A 58 17.25 -17.68 9.27
CA ASP A 58 17.78 -16.47 9.90
C ASP A 58 17.39 -15.24 9.08
N ASP A 59 17.02 -14.16 9.77
CA ASP A 59 16.78 -12.84 9.17
C ASP A 59 17.92 -11.88 9.55
N PRO A 60 19.11 -12.01 8.94
CA PRO A 60 20.25 -11.15 9.27
C PRO A 60 19.99 -9.68 8.91
N SER A 61 19.04 -9.43 8.01
CA SER A 61 18.69 -8.09 7.55
C SER A 61 17.66 -7.39 8.44
N GLY A 62 16.99 -8.12 9.34
CA GLY A 62 15.84 -7.63 10.13
C GLY A 62 14.62 -7.26 9.27
N MET A 63 14.50 -7.81 8.07
CA MET A 63 13.41 -7.52 7.13
C MET A 63 12.06 -8.00 7.68
N ILE A 64 12.00 -9.20 8.24
CA ILE A 64 10.77 -9.79 8.78
C ILE A 64 10.30 -8.98 9.98
N ASP A 65 11.22 -8.59 10.86
CA ASP A 65 10.89 -7.75 12.01
C ASP A 65 10.30 -6.40 11.58
N ARG A 66 10.97 -5.72 10.63
CA ARG A 66 10.45 -4.47 10.05
C ARG A 66 9.14 -4.64 9.31
N ALA A 67 8.90 -5.78 8.69
CA ALA A 67 7.65 -6.07 7.97
C ALA A 67 6.51 -6.54 8.90
N THR A 68 6.81 -6.89 10.15
CA THR A 68 5.82 -7.38 11.12
C THR A 68 5.04 -6.21 11.70
N ILE A 69 3.81 -5.99 11.22
CA ILE A 69 2.94 -4.90 11.68
C ILE A 69 2.39 -5.18 13.08
N ALA A 70 2.01 -6.41 13.36
CA ALA A 70 1.44 -6.83 14.64
C ALA A 70 2.04 -8.16 15.10
N ARG A 71 2.24 -8.29 16.41
CA ARG A 71 2.77 -9.49 17.07
C ARG A 71 2.03 -9.68 18.40
N ASP A 72 1.60 -10.90 18.67
CA ASP A 72 0.95 -11.28 19.93
C ASP A 72 -0.25 -10.37 20.31
N GLY A 73 -1.05 -9.99 19.32
CA GLY A 73 -2.24 -9.15 19.51
C GLY A 73 -1.98 -7.65 19.61
N ALA A 74 -0.72 -7.20 19.56
CA ALA A 74 -0.36 -5.79 19.65
C ALA A 74 0.35 -5.29 18.38
N LEU A 75 0.19 -4.00 18.07
CA LEU A 75 0.96 -3.32 17.03
C LEU A 75 2.43 -3.21 17.44
N THR A 76 3.35 -3.46 16.51
CA THR A 76 4.78 -3.27 16.77
C THR A 76 5.14 -1.79 16.71
N GLY A 77 6.27 -1.41 17.32
CA GLY A 77 6.65 -0.01 17.57
C GLY A 77 6.47 0.95 16.38
N PRO A 78 6.96 0.61 15.17
CA PRO A 78 6.84 1.47 13.99
C PRO A 78 5.38 1.72 13.52
N TYR A 79 4.44 0.86 13.92
CA TYR A 79 3.06 0.85 13.42
C TYR A 79 2.05 1.30 14.47
N THR A 80 2.49 1.79 15.62
CA THR A 80 1.62 2.30 16.69
C THR A 80 0.69 3.41 16.24
N TYR A 81 1.06 4.19 15.21
CA TYR A 81 0.21 5.20 14.59
C TYR A 81 -1.08 4.62 13.95
N LEU A 82 -1.15 3.31 13.72
CA LEU A 82 -2.35 2.63 13.20
C LEU A 82 -3.37 2.26 14.27
N ALA A 83 -3.08 2.48 15.56
CA ALA A 83 -3.95 2.04 16.66
C ALA A 83 -5.39 2.56 16.54
N GLU A 84 -5.54 3.86 16.22
CA GLU A 84 -6.85 4.48 16.02
C GLU A 84 -7.62 3.82 14.86
N TYR A 85 -6.95 3.53 13.74
CA TYR A 85 -7.55 2.84 12.61
C TYR A 85 -7.90 1.39 12.91
N ALA A 86 -7.10 0.71 13.73
CA ALA A 86 -7.33 -0.67 14.14
C ALA A 86 -8.47 -0.81 15.18
N GLY A 87 -9.07 0.30 15.61
CA GLY A 87 -10.11 0.30 16.64
C GLY A 87 -9.59 -0.04 18.03
N SER A 88 -8.26 0.04 18.25
CA SER A 88 -7.67 -0.08 19.58
C SER A 88 -7.88 1.24 20.31
N ASN A 89 -9.06 1.40 20.90
CA ASN A 89 -9.29 2.47 21.86
C ASN A 89 -8.35 2.25 23.05
N MET A 90 -7.68 3.32 23.47
CA MET A 90 -6.73 3.33 24.59
C MET A 90 -7.38 3.02 25.97
N SER A 91 -8.60 2.46 25.98
CA SER A 91 -9.31 1.93 27.15
C SER A 91 -9.00 0.46 27.43
N ASP A 92 -8.57 -0.31 26.44
CA ASP A 92 -8.42 -1.78 26.59
C ASP A 92 -7.04 -2.20 27.11
N ALA A 93 -6.12 -1.25 27.27
CA ALA A 93 -4.76 -1.48 27.79
C ALA A 93 -4.65 -1.34 29.32
N LEU A 94 -5.76 -1.17 30.05
CA LEU A 94 -5.76 -0.97 31.51
C LEU A 94 -6.42 -2.10 32.33
N ASN A 95 -6.73 -3.26 31.72
CA ASN A 95 -7.49 -4.33 32.41
C ASN A 95 -6.85 -5.73 32.44
N ASP A 96 -5.58 -5.90 32.07
CA ASP A 96 -4.85 -7.14 32.36
C ASP A 96 -3.87 -6.93 33.52
N ASP A 97 -4.43 -6.97 34.75
CA ASP A 97 -3.76 -7.33 36.01
C ASP A 97 -4.07 -8.80 36.34
#